data_AF-A0A4Q4Z262-F1
#
_entry.id   AF-A0A4Q4Z262-F1
#
_cell.length_a   1.000
_cell.length_b   1.000
_cell.length_c   1.000
_cell.angle_alpha   90.00
_cell.angle_beta   90.00
_cell.angle_gamma   90.00
#
_symmetry.space_group_name_H-M   'P 1'
#
loop_
_entity.id
_entity.type
_entity.pdbx_description
1 polymer ?
#
loop_
_entity_poly.entity_id
_entity_poly.type
_entity_poly.pdbx_seq_one_letter_code
_entity_poly.pdbx_strand_id
1 'polypeptide(L)'
;MMWAVDSFAATAPGIVHHVDDLPAEHYRESFHFINSLVSPWHQWLDPVRYGAHVDRVERLRPTVVASAHGPVLTGQAIHDAFDMVREMAGQPIVPRPGQSVLDELLAMVLQRD
;
A
#
# COMPACT_ATOMS: atom_id res chain seq x y z
N MET A 1 -8.38 -17.54 -2.15
CA MET A 1 -7.59 -16.63 -1.30
C MET A 1 -6.26 -16.38 -1.99
N MET A 2 -5.78 -15.13 -2.01
CA MET A 2 -4.46 -14.75 -2.50
C MET A 2 -3.63 -14.19 -1.33
N TRP A 3 -2.42 -14.71 -1.16
CA TRP A 3 -1.41 -14.11 -0.29
C TRP A 3 -0.55 -13.19 -1.16
N ALA A 4 -0.67 -11.87 -0.95
CA ALA A 4 -0.10 -10.86 -1.82
C ALA A 4 1.24 -10.28 -1.34
N VAL A 5 1.77 -10.79 -0.22
CA VAL A 5 2.95 -10.22 0.43
C VAL A 5 2.73 -8.72 0.65
N ASP A 6 3.47 -7.83 -0.02
CA ASP A 6 3.34 -6.37 0.15
C ASP A 6 2.67 -5.66 -1.03
N SER A 7 2.18 -6.37 -2.05
CA SER A 7 1.60 -5.74 -3.26
C SER A 7 0.32 -4.92 -3.02
N PHE A 8 -0.32 -5.08 -1.85
CA PHE A 8 -1.48 -4.27 -1.44
C PHE A 8 -1.27 -3.67 -0.05
N ALA A 9 0.00 -3.43 0.32
CA ALA A 9 0.32 -3.06 1.68
C ALA A 9 -0.14 -1.65 2.04
N ALA A 10 -0.56 -1.47 3.29
CA ALA A 10 -0.90 -0.18 3.86
C ALA A 10 -0.50 -0.13 5.33
N THR A 11 -0.09 1.04 5.82
CA THR A 11 0.07 1.29 7.25
C THR A 11 -1.27 1.30 7.97
N ALA A 12 -1.27 0.92 9.23
CA ALA A 12 -2.41 1.05 10.14
C ALA A 12 -1.92 1.55 11.52
N PRO A 13 -2.68 2.41 12.22
CA PRO A 13 -2.29 2.94 13.53
C PRO A 13 -2.42 1.91 14.68
N GLY A 14 -2.84 0.67 14.38
CA GLY A 14 -3.05 -0.40 15.35
C GLY A 14 -3.38 -1.72 14.66
N ILE A 15 -3.99 -2.66 15.41
CA ILE A 15 -4.48 -3.92 14.85
C ILE A 15 -5.71 -3.62 14.01
N VAL A 16 -5.61 -3.95 12.72
CA VAL A 16 -6.68 -3.80 11.73
C VAL A 16 -6.87 -5.14 11.04
N HIS A 17 -8.11 -5.60 10.91
CA HIS A 17 -8.43 -6.89 10.31
C HIS A 17 -9.03 -6.73 8.92
N HIS A 18 -9.96 -5.80 8.76
CA HIS A 18 -10.66 -5.52 7.52
C HIS A 18 -10.45 -4.08 7.09
N VAL A 19 -10.51 -3.83 5.78
CA VAL A 19 -10.29 -2.49 5.24
C VAL A 19 -11.33 -1.49 5.73
N ASP A 20 -12.54 -1.97 6.02
CA ASP A 20 -13.64 -1.17 6.56
C ASP A 20 -13.38 -0.70 8.01
N ASP A 21 -12.35 -1.22 8.68
CA ASP A 21 -11.89 -0.76 9.98
C ASP A 21 -11.05 0.55 9.88
N LEU A 22 -10.70 0.99 8.66
CA LEU A 22 -9.92 2.19 8.39
C LEU A 22 -10.74 3.26 7.66
N PRO A 23 -10.54 4.56 7.96
CA PRO A 23 -11.04 5.63 7.10
C PRO A 23 -10.50 5.48 5.68
N ALA A 24 -11.37 5.58 4.66
CA ALA A 24 -11.00 5.30 3.27
C ALA A 24 -9.85 6.17 2.74
N GLU A 25 -9.82 7.45 3.10
CA GLU A 25 -8.73 8.37 2.75
C GLU A 25 -7.41 7.93 3.39
N HIS A 26 -7.45 7.60 4.69
CA HIS A 26 -6.27 7.10 5.40
C HIS A 26 -5.72 5.82 4.78
N TYR A 27 -6.59 4.88 4.38
CA TYR A 27 -6.18 3.66 3.68
C TYR A 27 -5.50 3.99 2.35
N ARG A 28 -6.11 4.84 1.51
CA ARG A 28 -5.55 5.23 0.20
C ARG A 28 -4.17 5.91 0.35
N GLU A 29 -4.04 6.88 1.24
CA GLU A 29 -2.77 7.57 1.49
C GLU A 29 -1.69 6.60 1.97
N SER A 30 -2.04 5.76 2.95
CA SER A 30 -1.16 4.73 3.50
C SER A 30 -0.73 3.70 2.45
N PHE A 31 -1.66 3.33 1.56
CA PHE A 31 -1.42 2.40 0.47
C PHE A 31 -0.37 2.96 -0.50
N HIS A 32 -0.58 4.17 -1.00
CA HIS A 32 0.37 4.80 -1.93
C HIS A 32 1.73 5.02 -1.28
N PHE A 33 1.76 5.44 -0.01
CA PHE A 33 3.00 5.60 0.73
C PHE A 33 3.79 4.29 0.82
N ILE A 34 3.20 3.22 1.36
CA ILE A 34 3.91 1.95 1.55
C ILE A 34 4.27 1.30 0.23
N ASN A 35 3.38 1.28 -0.75
CA ASN A 35 3.71 0.69 -2.05
C ASN A 35 4.82 1.46 -2.77
N SER A 36 4.90 2.79 -2.59
CA SER A 36 6.00 3.60 -3.13
C SER A 36 7.32 3.30 -2.40
N LEU A 37 7.26 3.03 -1.09
CA LEU A 37 8.42 2.60 -0.30
C LEU A 37 8.98 1.26 -0.76
N VAL A 38 8.13 0.24 -0.96
CA VAL A 38 8.58 -1.13 -1.26
C VAL A 38 8.80 -1.37 -2.76
N SER A 39 8.24 -0.53 -3.62
CA SER A 39 8.37 -0.62 -5.08
C SER A 39 8.79 0.70 -5.73
N PRO A 40 9.90 1.34 -5.34
CA PRO A 40 10.29 2.68 -5.81
C PRO A 40 10.48 2.77 -7.33
N TRP A 41 10.69 1.64 -8.02
CA TRP A 41 10.73 1.57 -9.48
C TRP A 41 9.39 1.88 -10.16
N HIS A 42 8.28 2.01 -9.41
CA HIS A 42 6.96 2.29 -9.96
C HIS A 42 6.92 3.56 -10.83
N GLN A 43 7.73 4.57 -10.50
CA GLN A 43 7.84 5.83 -11.27
C GLN A 43 8.38 5.65 -12.69
N TRP A 44 9.04 4.53 -12.98
CA TRP A 44 9.62 4.23 -14.31
C TRP A 44 8.83 3.20 -15.09
N LEU A 45 7.69 2.75 -14.55
CA LEU A 45 6.83 1.79 -15.24
C LEU A 45 6.06 2.48 -16.37
N ASP A 46 5.97 1.79 -17.50
CA ASP A 46 4.99 2.11 -18.54
C ASP A 46 3.58 1.74 -18.02
N PRO A 47 2.65 2.71 -17.87
CA PRO A 47 1.35 2.46 -17.26
C PRO A 47 0.50 1.44 -18.04
N VAL A 48 0.61 1.42 -19.37
CA VAL A 48 -0.18 0.52 -20.23
C VAL A 48 0.32 -0.92 -20.09
N ARG A 49 1.63 -1.12 -20.18
CA ARG A 49 2.22 -2.46 -20.03
C ARG A 49 2.00 -2.99 -18.63
N TYR A 50 2.25 -2.17 -17.60
CA TYR A 50 2.06 -2.60 -16.22
C TYR A 50 0.59 -2.90 -15.92
N GLY A 51 -0.35 -2.05 -16.36
CA GLY A 51 -1.78 -2.31 -16.25
C GLY A 51 -2.17 -3.68 -16.82
N ALA A 52 -1.68 -4.04 -18.00
CA ALA A 52 -1.93 -5.36 -18.59
C ALA A 52 -1.32 -6.54 -17.79
N HIS A 53 -0.28 -6.32 -16.98
CA HIS A 53 0.21 -7.30 -16.01
C HIS A 53 -0.72 -7.39 -14.79
N VAL A 54 -1.16 -6.25 -14.25
CA VAL A 54 -2.10 -6.20 -13.13
C VAL A 54 -3.42 -6.88 -13.48
N ASP A 55 -3.97 -6.63 -14.68
CA ASP A 55 -5.20 -7.25 -15.16
C ASP A 55 -5.09 -8.78 -15.25
N ARG A 56 -3.90 -9.32 -15.55
CA ARG A 56 -3.68 -10.77 -15.57
C ARG A 56 -3.82 -11.37 -14.18
N VAL A 57 -3.34 -10.66 -13.15
CA VAL A 57 -3.43 -11.09 -11.75
C VAL A 57 -4.87 -10.97 -11.27
N GLU A 58 -5.53 -9.85 -11.55
CA GLU A 58 -6.93 -9.65 -11.15
C GLU A 58 -7.87 -10.70 -11.78
N ARG A 59 -7.58 -11.16 -13.00
CA ARG A 59 -8.34 -12.26 -13.66
C ARG A 59 -8.28 -13.61 -12.94
N LEU A 60 -7.38 -13.79 -11.98
CA LEU A 60 -7.42 -14.95 -11.07
C LEU A 60 -8.65 -14.92 -10.15
N ARG A 61 -9.36 -13.78 -10.09
CA ARG A 61 -10.59 -13.54 -9.33
C ARG A 61 -10.47 -13.96 -7.86
N PRO A 62 -9.51 -13.39 -7.12
CA PRO A 62 -9.40 -13.67 -5.69
C PRO A 62 -10.66 -13.17 -4.97
N THR A 63 -11.23 -14.01 -4.11
CA THR A 63 -12.37 -13.65 -3.26
C THR A 63 -11.94 -13.05 -1.91
N VAL A 64 -10.67 -13.27 -1.53
CA VAL A 64 -10.03 -12.78 -0.31
C VAL A 64 -8.57 -12.50 -0.65
N VAL A 65 -8.06 -11.34 -0.25
CA VAL A 65 -6.65 -10.97 -0.36
C VAL A 65 -6.10 -10.62 1.01
N ALA A 66 -4.97 -11.20 1.36
CA ALA A 66 -4.23 -10.87 2.58
C ALA A 66 -2.81 -10.44 2.22
N SER A 67 -2.28 -9.48 2.97
CA SER A 67 -0.92 -8.95 2.85
C SER A 67 -0.15 -9.14 4.16
N ALA A 68 1.18 -9.00 4.08
CA ALA A 68 2.03 -8.97 5.27
C ALA A 68 1.82 -7.69 6.08
N HIS A 69 1.44 -6.60 5.41
CA HIS A 69 1.13 -5.32 6.04
C HIS A 69 -0.23 -4.81 5.53
N GLY A 70 -1.15 -4.51 6.42
CA GLY A 70 -2.46 -3.93 6.09
C GLY A 70 -3.65 -4.89 6.26
N PRO A 71 -4.86 -4.41 5.96
CA PRO A 71 -6.11 -5.14 6.16
C PRO A 71 -6.30 -6.32 5.19
N VAL A 72 -7.17 -7.26 5.57
CA VAL A 72 -7.77 -8.21 4.64
C VAL A 72 -8.76 -7.50 3.73
N LEU A 73 -8.65 -7.76 2.43
CA LEU A 73 -9.54 -7.22 1.40
C LEU A 73 -10.55 -8.28 0.94
N THR A 74 -11.79 -7.86 0.76
CA THR A 74 -12.90 -8.68 0.24
C THR A 74 -13.82 -7.84 -0.65
N GLY A 75 -14.54 -8.48 -1.58
CA GLY A 75 -15.55 -7.80 -2.39
C GLY A 75 -14.95 -6.64 -3.21
N GLN A 76 -15.62 -5.48 -3.19
CA GLN A 76 -15.24 -4.31 -3.98
C GLN A 76 -13.83 -3.78 -3.63
N ALA A 77 -13.42 -3.89 -2.37
CA ALA A 77 -12.11 -3.40 -1.94
C ALA A 77 -10.92 -4.10 -2.63
N ILE A 78 -11.12 -5.32 -3.15
CA ILE A 78 -10.11 -6.00 -3.96
C ILE A 78 -9.91 -5.28 -5.29
N HIS A 79 -11.00 -4.88 -5.94
CA HIS A 79 -10.96 -4.14 -7.21
C HIS A 79 -10.37 -2.76 -7.02
N ASP A 80 -10.79 -2.06 -5.97
CA ASP A 80 -10.27 -0.73 -5.62
C ASP A 80 -8.75 -0.78 -5.36
N ALA A 81 -8.26 -1.84 -4.71
CA ALA A 81 -6.84 -2.04 -4.49
C ALA A 81 -6.06 -2.34 -5.78
N PHE A 82 -6.64 -3.12 -6.70
CA PHE A 82 -6.04 -3.32 -8.03
C PHE A 82 -5.96 -2.00 -8.82
N ASP A 83 -6.98 -1.16 -8.73
CA ASP A 83 -6.98 0.17 -9.36
C ASP A 83 -5.88 1.06 -8.78
N MET A 84 -5.72 1.11 -7.46
CA MET A 84 -4.62 1.85 -6.83
C MET A 84 -3.23 1.35 -7.28
N VAL A 85 -3.03 0.04 -7.48
CA VAL A 85 -1.77 -0.50 -8.03
C VAL A 85 -1.53 0.00 -9.45
N ARG A 86 -2.56 0.04 -10.30
CA ARG A 86 -2.44 0.57 -11.68
C ARG A 86 -2.08 2.06 -11.67
N GLU A 87 -2.76 2.82 -10.82
CA GLU A 87 -2.59 4.27 -10.72
C GLU A 87 -1.15 4.67 -10.39
N MET A 88 -0.41 3.84 -9.64
CA MET A 88 0.97 4.11 -9.24
C MET A 88 1.99 4.06 -10.38
N ALA A 89 1.70 3.35 -11.47
CA ALA A 89 2.65 3.22 -12.57
C ALA A 89 2.93 4.58 -13.23
N GLY A 90 4.20 4.96 -13.29
CA GLY A 90 4.64 6.24 -13.83
C GLY A 90 4.42 7.44 -12.90
N GLN A 91 3.87 7.25 -11.70
CA GLN A 91 3.71 8.33 -10.73
C GLN A 91 5.02 8.65 -10.02
N PRO A 92 5.27 9.91 -9.62
CA PRO A 92 6.41 10.27 -8.80
C PRO A 92 6.48 9.43 -7.52
N ILE A 93 7.69 9.08 -7.08
CA ILE A 93 7.90 8.44 -5.78
C ILE A 93 7.35 9.34 -4.67
N VAL A 94 6.67 8.74 -3.70
CA VAL A 94 6.26 9.42 -2.48
C VAL A 94 7.50 9.65 -1.61
N PRO A 95 7.81 10.91 -1.22
CA PRO A 95 8.97 11.21 -0.40
C PRO A 95 8.97 10.40 0.89
N ARG A 96 10.12 9.78 1.18
CA ARG A 96 10.30 8.93 2.36
C ARG A 96 10.78 9.78 3.52
N PRO A 97 10.36 9.48 4.77
CA PRO A 97 10.96 10.09 5.95
C PRO A 97 12.48 9.92 5.91
N GLY A 98 13.20 11.03 6.06
CA GLY A 98 14.66 11.06 6.09
C GLY A 98 15.22 10.92 7.50
N GLN A 99 16.54 11.05 7.63
CA GLN A 99 17.24 10.98 8.91
C GLN A 99 16.69 11.99 9.94
N SER A 100 16.33 13.20 9.53
CA SER A 100 15.82 14.23 10.45
C SER A 100 14.53 13.81 11.15
N VAL A 101 13.62 13.11 10.46
CA VAL A 101 12.38 12.61 11.05
C VAL A 101 12.68 11.49 12.06
N LEU A 102 13.65 10.62 11.76
CA LEU A 102 14.12 9.63 12.71
C LEU A 102 14.70 10.29 13.97
N ASP A 103 15.52 11.33 13.82
CA ASP A 103 16.12 12.05 14.93
C ASP A 103 15.05 12.71 15.83
N GLU A 104 14.00 13.30 15.23
CA GLU A 104 12.85 13.85 15.96
C GLU A 104 12.09 12.77 16.75
N LEU A 105 11.82 11.62 16.14
CA LEU A 105 11.16 10.50 16.80
C LEU A 105 11.99 9.96 17.98
N LEU A 106 13.32 9.85 17.80
CA LEU A 106 14.24 9.44 18.87
C LEU A 106 14.24 10.45 20.01
N ALA A 107 14.29 11.75 19.71
CA ALA A 107 14.20 12.79 20.72
C ALA A 107 12.88 12.71 21.51
N MET A 108 11.75 12.48 20.86
CA MET A 108 10.45 12.32 21.52
C MET A 108 10.39 11.10 22.45
N VAL A 109 11.02 9.99 22.06
CA VAL A 109 11.02 8.75 22.86
C VAL A 109 12.01 8.85 24.02
N LEU A 110 13.17 9.46 23.80
CA LEU A 110 14.26 9.56 24.80
C LEU A 110 14.07 10.72 25.79
N GLN A 111 13.29 11.75 25.46
CA GLN A 111 12.95 12.85 26.39
C GLN A 111 11.75 12.55 27.29
N ARG A 112 11.18 11.34 27.21
CA ARG A 112 10.04 10.90 28.04
C ARG A 112 10.43 10.34 29.42
N ASP A 113 11.62 10.69 29.90
CA ASP A 113 12.09 10.42 31.26
C ASP A 113 11.71 11.56 32.23
#